data_AF-A0A8S3S8H6-F1
#
_entry.id   AF-A0A8S3S8H6-F1
#
_cell.length_a   1.000
_cell.length_b   1.000
_cell.length_c   1.000
_cell.angle_alpha   90.00
_cell.angle_beta   90.00
_cell.angle_gamma   90.00
#
_symmetry.space_group_name_H-M   'P 1'
#
loop_
_entity.id
_entity.type
_entity.pdbx_description
1 polymer ?
#
loop_
_entity_poly.entity_id
_entity_poly.type
_entity_poly.pdbx_seq_one_letter_code
_entity_poly.pdbx_strand_id
1 'polypeptide(L)'
;MEEISQRLYKFLCERVVGSEKIVLYRRQFFNVRDVFLNCTGTKSVEYVSSGSKAEGLHFQGSDLDIMFICKMPVQNNDVKSTSSTCKCINKHFLFLDVHIAQPGFCMIRVDQNHPKLVNKNKKKSQFGNMLSKCVVVTDSGAVLSGKIWKSINANLNCKKMPVKVNGPCLTTLDDSIDFAFALQCHNWAGIAYSFFTRSRSSNWPAEILIENIRQKVVHSSHEFNIAIMPLVNMFGYDPTITEIVGNKHFDLCVDKVSNFDLSIKTRSIYLLCLICLSEEIAGETFYRSHQKSNKKNYSLRRKWFCPAIIATYKDSLSGWLRIALYFYFHKQYNEAITVLNYGRLTCTVEKLFTFNLRDCTDFFVTRPPKEILQNNATFKDIRLRTMRKFMLRPEPKTTIETDLFIHLSNKSRAILCPSVVFLHYIQFLCFYQLNDMTQLRISLQRLHWTVKNNYCIDRISPWKNRACLYLSRAYQIIGYEKEASFWLSVAQRLKDKSSKTQ
;
A
#
# COMPACT_ATOMS: atom_id res chain seq x y z
N MET A 1 -42.88 7.72 -11.54
CA MET A 1 -41.59 8.28 -11.07
C MET A 1 -40.87 7.33 -10.12
N GLU A 2 -41.54 6.81 -9.09
CA GLU A 2 -40.91 5.93 -8.09
C GLU A 2 -40.34 4.63 -8.68
N GLU A 3 -41.06 3.96 -9.58
CA GLU A 3 -40.56 2.76 -10.26
C GLU A 3 -39.29 3.01 -11.09
N ILE A 4 -39.22 4.14 -11.79
CA ILE A 4 -38.03 4.52 -12.57
C ILE A 4 -36.85 4.76 -11.64
N SER A 5 -37.07 5.46 -10.52
CA SER A 5 -36.02 5.69 -9.50
C SER A 5 -35.51 4.38 -8.90
N GLN A 6 -36.40 3.43 -8.59
CA GLN A 6 -36.01 2.12 -8.06
C GLN A 6 -35.23 1.29 -9.09
N ARG A 7 -35.67 1.26 -10.35
CA ARG A 7 -34.95 0.57 -11.44
C ARG A 7 -33.58 1.19 -11.70
N LEU A 8 -33.48 2.52 -11.70
CA LEU A 8 -32.22 3.23 -11.86
C LEU A 8 -31.28 2.96 -10.69
N TYR A 9 -31.77 3.01 -9.45
CA TYR A 9 -30.98 2.67 -8.27
C TYR A 9 -30.44 1.25 -8.34
N LYS A 10 -31.29 0.28 -8.69
CA LYS A 10 -30.88 -1.12 -8.87
C LYS A 10 -29.82 -1.26 -9.96
N PHE A 11 -30.01 -0.61 -11.11
CA PHE A 11 -29.03 -0.60 -12.19
C PHE A 11 -27.68 -0.01 -11.75
N LEU A 12 -27.69 1.14 -11.07
CA LEU A 12 -26.46 1.77 -10.56
C LEU A 12 -25.75 0.86 -9.56
N CYS A 13 -26.47 0.27 -8.60
CA CYS A 13 -25.91 -0.64 -7.61
C CYS A 13 -25.37 -1.94 -8.22
N GLU A 14 -26.07 -2.55 -9.18
CA GLU A 14 -25.68 -3.85 -9.71
C GLU A 14 -24.64 -3.77 -10.82
N ARG A 15 -24.68 -2.71 -11.64
CA ARG A 15 -23.89 -2.63 -12.89
C ARG A 15 -22.80 -1.58 -12.89
N VAL A 16 -22.96 -0.50 -12.14
CA VAL A 16 -22.07 0.68 -12.26
C VAL A 16 -21.19 0.83 -11.02
N VAL A 17 -21.81 1.05 -9.86
CA VAL A 17 -21.12 1.43 -8.62
C VAL A 17 -20.77 0.19 -7.78
N GLY A 18 -21.66 -0.80 -7.74
CA GLY A 18 -21.61 -1.90 -6.79
C GLY A 18 -22.60 -1.70 -5.64
N SER A 19 -22.93 -2.78 -4.93
CA SER A 19 -23.79 -2.69 -3.74
C SER A 19 -23.16 -1.82 -2.65
N GLU A 20 -23.98 -1.28 -1.75
CA GLU A 20 -23.52 -0.46 -0.61
C GLU A 20 -22.36 -1.13 0.14
N LYS A 21 -22.44 -2.44 0.35
CA LYS A 21 -21.41 -3.24 0.99
C LYS A 21 -20.08 -3.24 0.21
N ILE A 22 -20.13 -3.34 -1.13
CA ILE A 22 -18.93 -3.26 -1.97
C ILE A 22 -18.31 -1.87 -1.90
N VAL A 23 -19.13 -0.82 -1.95
CA VAL A 23 -18.69 0.57 -1.80
C VAL A 23 -18.01 0.77 -0.46
N LEU A 24 -18.62 0.31 0.63
CA LEU A 24 -18.07 0.36 1.98
C LEU A 24 -16.68 -0.31 2.06
N TYR A 25 -16.52 -1.50 1.47
CA TYR A 25 -15.23 -2.19 1.48
C TYR A 25 -14.14 -1.45 0.70
N ARG A 26 -14.49 -0.86 -0.45
CA ARG A 26 -13.54 -0.06 -1.22
C ARG A 26 -13.12 1.19 -0.45
N ARG A 27 -14.06 1.86 0.23
CA ARG A 27 -13.75 3.00 1.13
C ARG A 27 -12.81 2.59 2.25
N GLN A 28 -13.11 1.49 2.94
CA GLN A 28 -12.26 0.97 4.02
C GLN A 28 -10.85 0.63 3.53
N PHE A 29 -10.71 0.10 2.31
CA PHE A 29 -9.40 -0.16 1.72
C PHE A 29 -8.56 1.13 1.60
N PHE A 30 -9.15 2.23 1.12
CA PHE A 30 -8.45 3.52 1.02
C PHE A 30 -8.13 4.09 2.40
N ASN A 31 -9.05 4.03 3.37
CA ASN A 31 -8.77 4.46 4.74
C ASN A 31 -7.55 3.74 5.34
N VAL A 32 -7.48 2.41 5.19
CA VAL A 32 -6.34 1.61 5.69
C VAL A 32 -5.05 1.96 4.95
N ARG A 33 -5.13 2.13 3.62
CA ARG A 33 -3.99 2.55 2.81
C ARG A 33 -3.45 3.90 3.30
N ASP A 34 -4.33 4.87 3.56
CA ASP A 34 -3.95 6.21 4.01
C ASP A 34 -3.28 6.15 5.39
N VAL A 35 -3.87 5.41 6.33
CA VAL A 35 -3.26 5.16 7.66
C VAL A 35 -1.87 4.55 7.51
N PHE A 36 -1.71 3.54 6.64
CA PHE A 36 -0.40 2.91 6.42
C PHE A 36 0.63 3.87 5.82
N LEU A 37 0.23 4.68 4.82
CA LEU A 37 1.10 5.68 4.21
C LEU A 37 1.49 6.76 5.23
N ASN A 38 0.57 7.19 6.08
CA ASN A 38 0.83 8.15 7.15
C ASN A 38 1.75 7.61 8.25
N CYS A 39 1.67 6.31 8.56
CA CYS A 39 2.59 5.66 9.49
C CYS A 39 4.04 5.56 8.97
N THR A 40 4.23 5.58 7.65
CA THR A 40 5.56 5.48 7.02
C THR A 40 6.10 6.81 6.50
N GLY A 41 5.23 7.82 6.38
CA GLY A 41 5.54 9.15 5.88
C GLY A 41 6.29 10.03 6.87
N THR A 42 6.55 11.27 6.44
CA THR A 42 7.11 12.31 7.31
C THR A 42 6.02 12.87 8.21
N LYS A 43 6.26 13.02 9.52
CA LYS A 43 5.27 13.59 10.47
C LYS A 43 4.71 14.97 10.09
N SER A 44 5.42 15.72 9.23
CA SER A 44 5.02 17.04 8.75
C SER A 44 4.00 17.03 7.60
N VAL A 45 3.77 15.87 6.99
CA VAL A 45 2.86 15.72 5.84
C VAL A 45 1.96 14.51 6.08
N GLU A 46 0.68 14.73 5.91
CA GLU A 46 -0.37 13.71 5.92
C GLU A 46 -0.85 13.47 4.49
N TYR A 47 -1.13 12.22 4.21
CA TYR A 47 -1.61 11.70 2.95
C TYR A 47 -3.08 11.33 3.14
N VAL A 48 -3.92 11.80 2.22
CA VAL A 48 -5.35 11.48 2.19
C VAL A 48 -5.73 11.13 0.76
N SER A 49 -6.32 9.97 0.54
CA SER A 49 -6.95 9.62 -0.72
C SER A 49 -8.38 10.18 -0.74
N SER A 50 -8.77 10.80 -1.84
CA SER A 50 -10.12 11.38 -2.01
C SER A 50 -10.74 11.01 -3.35
N GLY A 51 -11.88 11.63 -3.66
CA GLY A 51 -12.58 11.48 -4.93
C GLY A 51 -13.24 10.12 -5.13
N SER A 52 -13.71 9.88 -6.34
CA SER A 52 -14.63 8.78 -6.65
C SER A 52 -14.10 7.41 -6.21
N LYS A 53 -12.83 7.10 -6.49
CA LYS A 53 -12.21 5.83 -6.08
C LYS A 53 -12.13 5.66 -4.56
N ALA A 54 -11.67 6.68 -3.84
CA ALA A 54 -11.55 6.61 -2.38
C ALA A 54 -12.92 6.53 -1.69
N GLU A 55 -13.94 7.11 -2.31
CA GLU A 55 -15.34 7.01 -1.91
C GLU A 55 -16.00 5.68 -2.31
N GLY A 56 -15.26 4.78 -2.97
CA GLY A 56 -15.70 3.45 -3.37
C GLY A 56 -16.53 3.40 -4.66
N LEU A 57 -16.68 4.55 -5.32
CA LEU A 57 -17.39 4.76 -6.58
C LEU A 57 -16.40 4.61 -7.74
N HIS A 58 -16.24 3.38 -8.24
CA HIS A 58 -15.28 3.09 -9.31
C HIS A 58 -15.96 3.16 -10.67
N PHE A 59 -15.81 4.29 -11.36
CA PHE A 59 -16.29 4.44 -12.73
C PHE A 59 -15.15 4.20 -13.74
N GLN A 60 -15.52 3.82 -14.95
CA GLN A 60 -14.56 3.78 -16.05
C GLN A 60 -14.06 5.21 -16.30
N GLY A 61 -12.73 5.38 -16.31
CA GLY A 61 -12.11 6.70 -16.44
C GLY A 61 -11.94 7.46 -15.13
N SER A 62 -12.40 6.92 -13.99
CA SER A 62 -12.03 7.49 -12.69
C SER A 62 -10.51 7.50 -12.53
N ASP A 63 -9.97 8.63 -12.13
CA ASP A 63 -8.60 8.85 -11.69
C ASP A 63 -8.47 8.55 -10.18
N LEU A 64 -7.27 8.75 -9.64
CA LEU A 64 -6.99 8.61 -8.22
C LEU A 64 -6.59 9.96 -7.65
N ASP A 65 -7.44 10.54 -6.82
CA ASP A 65 -7.13 11.79 -6.14
C ASP A 65 -6.34 11.54 -4.85
N ILE A 66 -5.21 12.23 -4.73
CA ILE A 66 -4.29 12.16 -3.60
C ILE A 66 -4.04 13.57 -3.10
N MET A 67 -4.30 13.80 -1.82
CA MET A 67 -4.02 15.05 -1.15
C MET A 67 -2.87 14.92 -0.16
N PHE A 68 -1.89 15.79 -0.28
CA PHE A 68 -0.82 15.98 0.70
C PHE A 68 -1.15 17.18 1.59
N ILE A 69 -1.53 16.91 2.83
CA ILE A 69 -1.86 17.90 3.85
C ILE A 69 -0.63 18.18 4.70
N CYS A 70 -0.13 19.40 4.63
CA CYS A 70 1.03 19.80 5.39
C CYS A 70 0.59 20.29 6.77
N LYS A 71 1.11 19.67 7.82
CA LYS A 71 0.73 19.92 9.22
C LYS A 71 1.33 21.21 9.81
N MET A 72 1.32 22.28 9.02
CA MET A 72 1.73 23.61 9.47
C MET A 72 0.50 24.41 9.84
N PRO A 73 0.40 24.87 11.09
CA PRO A 73 -0.87 25.35 11.59
C PRO A 73 -1.15 26.75 11.05
N VAL A 74 -2.18 26.86 10.21
CA VAL A 74 -2.72 28.13 9.72
C VAL A 74 -3.79 28.63 10.69
N GLN A 75 -3.70 29.90 11.09
CA GLN A 75 -4.70 30.56 11.93
C GLN A 75 -5.67 31.35 11.05
N ASN A 76 -6.97 31.26 11.32
CA ASN A 76 -7.97 32.08 10.66
C ASN A 76 -8.14 33.42 11.40
N ASN A 77 -8.02 34.55 10.67
CA ASN A 77 -8.17 35.90 11.23
C ASN A 77 -9.63 36.27 11.54
N ASP A 78 -10.61 35.67 10.85
CA ASP A 78 -12.03 35.98 11.05
C ASP A 78 -12.52 35.61 12.45
N VAL A 79 -11.86 34.64 13.09
CA VAL A 79 -12.20 34.20 14.43
C VAL A 79 -11.47 35.11 15.42
N LYS A 80 -12.09 36.24 15.77
CA LYS A 80 -11.69 37.04 16.94
C LYS A 80 -11.66 36.08 18.14
N SER A 81 -10.46 35.67 18.55
CA SER A 81 -10.27 34.74 19.65
C SER A 81 -10.70 35.43 20.93
N THR A 82 -11.97 35.28 21.30
CA THR A 82 -12.53 35.75 22.57
C THR A 82 -12.05 34.91 23.76
N SER A 83 -11.31 33.82 23.52
CA SER A 83 -10.72 32.99 24.57
C SER A 83 -9.27 33.41 24.88
N SER A 84 -9.10 34.04 26.04
CA SER A 84 -7.83 34.37 26.69
C SER A 84 -6.97 33.14 27.07
N THR A 85 -7.33 31.94 26.63
CA THR A 85 -6.71 30.66 27.03
C THR A 85 -5.81 30.03 25.96
N CYS A 86 -5.73 30.57 24.74
CA CYS A 86 -4.86 29.98 23.71
C CYS A 86 -3.39 30.40 23.91
N LYS A 87 -2.69 29.76 24.86
CA LYS A 87 -1.22 29.85 25.06
C LYS A 87 -0.39 29.38 23.82
N CYS A 88 -1.04 29.09 22.70
CA CYS A 88 -0.45 28.62 21.45
C CYS A 88 -0.16 29.74 20.43
N ILE A 89 -0.55 30.99 20.71
CA ILE A 89 -0.41 32.14 19.78
C ILE A 89 1.02 32.30 19.24
N ASN A 90 2.04 31.98 20.03
CA ASN A 90 3.45 32.07 19.61
C ASN A 90 3.93 30.96 18.63
N LYS A 91 3.03 30.09 18.13
CA LYS A 91 3.40 28.98 17.22
C LYS A 91 2.84 29.12 15.80
N HIS A 92 1.92 30.05 15.57
CA HIS A 92 1.30 30.26 14.25
C HIS A 92 2.04 31.36 13.49
N PHE A 93 2.31 31.14 12.20
CA PHE A 93 3.00 32.12 11.34
C PHE A 93 2.30 32.30 9.98
N LEU A 94 1.14 31.66 9.79
CA LEU A 94 0.29 31.80 8.61
C LEU A 94 -1.09 32.23 9.06
N PHE A 95 -1.61 33.26 8.40
CA PHE A 95 -2.93 33.81 8.64
C PHE A 95 -3.77 33.65 7.38
N LEU A 96 -4.99 33.16 7.53
CA LEU A 96 -5.95 33.02 6.45
C LEU A 96 -6.84 34.27 6.39
N ASP A 97 -6.86 34.92 5.24
CA ASP A 97 -7.80 35.98 4.90
C ASP A 97 -8.70 35.52 3.75
N VAL A 98 -10.01 35.44 4.01
CA VAL A 98 -10.99 34.99 3.01
C VAL A 98 -11.28 36.13 2.03
N HIS A 99 -11.27 35.83 0.73
CA HIS A 99 -11.57 36.84 -0.28
C HIS A 99 -13.09 36.97 -0.47
N ILE A 100 -13.71 37.94 0.19
CA ILE A 100 -15.18 38.13 0.17
C ILE A 100 -15.71 38.30 -1.26
N ALA A 101 -14.98 39.03 -2.12
CA ALA A 101 -15.39 39.29 -3.50
C ALA A 101 -15.21 38.09 -4.46
N GLN A 102 -14.55 37.02 -4.03
CA GLN A 102 -14.33 35.81 -4.85
C GLN A 102 -14.52 34.55 -3.99
N PRO A 103 -15.77 34.08 -3.82
CA PRO A 103 -16.07 32.88 -3.05
C PRO A 103 -15.21 31.69 -3.52
N GLY A 104 -14.63 30.97 -2.56
CA GLY A 104 -13.72 29.86 -2.84
C GLY A 104 -12.23 30.24 -2.92
N PHE A 105 -11.90 31.53 -2.87
CA PHE A 105 -10.51 32.00 -2.85
C PHE A 105 -10.12 32.56 -1.48
N CYS A 106 -8.87 32.38 -1.11
CA CYS A 106 -8.30 32.93 0.11
C CYS A 106 -6.86 33.38 -0.12
N MET A 107 -6.45 34.38 0.64
CA MET A 107 -5.08 34.84 0.72
C MET A 107 -4.47 34.32 2.02
N ILE A 108 -3.26 33.79 1.96
CA ILE A 108 -2.52 33.34 3.14
C ILE A 108 -1.43 34.37 3.41
N ARG A 109 -1.63 35.20 4.44
CA ARG A 109 -0.61 36.13 4.93
C ARG A 109 0.39 35.41 5.81
N VAL A 110 1.62 35.90 5.77
CA VAL A 110 2.75 35.35 6.51
C VAL A 110 3.17 36.36 7.57
N ASP A 111 3.31 35.91 8.82
CA ASP A 111 3.84 36.78 9.88
C ASP A 111 5.31 37.11 9.62
N GLN A 112 5.58 38.35 9.25
CA GLN A 112 6.94 38.84 8.99
C GLN A 112 7.79 38.90 10.26
N ASN A 113 7.17 39.01 11.43
CA ASN A 113 7.87 39.07 12.70
C ASN A 113 8.29 37.68 13.21
N HIS A 114 7.85 36.60 12.56
CA HIS A 114 8.10 35.26 13.06
C HIS A 114 9.55 34.78 12.73
N PRO A 115 10.40 34.57 13.75
CA PRO A 115 11.85 34.42 13.57
C PRO A 115 12.26 33.15 12.79
N LYS A 116 11.39 32.13 12.70
CA LYS A 116 11.71 30.88 11.96
C LYS A 116 11.64 31.02 10.43
N LEU A 117 10.94 32.01 9.90
CA LEU A 117 10.88 32.23 8.45
C LEU A 117 11.99 33.18 7.99
N VAL A 118 12.27 34.21 8.79
CA VAL A 118 13.28 35.24 8.47
C VAL A 118 14.70 34.77 8.74
N ASN A 119 14.94 33.95 9.76
CA ASN A 119 16.30 33.54 10.13
C ASN A 119 16.85 32.46 9.19
N LYS A 120 17.67 32.89 8.20
CA LYS A 120 18.36 32.02 7.24
C LYS A 120 19.37 31.06 7.89
N ASN A 121 19.79 31.32 9.14
CA ASN A 121 20.90 30.61 9.77
C ASN A 121 20.47 29.38 10.61
N LYS A 122 19.17 29.16 10.83
CA LYS A 122 18.68 27.93 11.49
C LYS A 122 18.38 26.85 10.46
N LYS A 123 18.76 25.60 10.75
CA LYS A 123 18.35 24.40 9.97
C LYS A 123 16.82 24.35 9.91
N LYS A 124 16.25 24.90 8.83
CA LYS A 124 14.83 24.77 8.50
C LYS A 124 14.58 23.33 8.08
N SER A 125 13.40 22.81 8.38
CA SER A 125 12.94 21.57 7.76
C SER A 125 12.91 21.76 6.23
N GLN A 126 13.06 20.68 5.46
CA GLN A 126 12.94 20.72 3.99
C GLN A 126 11.67 21.47 3.56
N PHE A 127 10.58 21.25 4.30
CA PHE A 127 9.31 21.89 4.07
C PHE A 127 9.29 23.38 4.42
N GLY A 128 9.91 23.80 5.53
CA GLY A 128 10.07 25.22 5.86
C GLY A 128 10.88 25.99 4.82
N ASN A 129 11.88 25.32 4.22
CA ASN A 129 12.62 25.86 3.08
C ASN A 129 11.72 26.03 1.85
N MET A 130 10.90 25.02 1.50
CA MET A 130 9.94 25.12 0.40
C MET A 130 8.95 26.26 0.58
N LEU A 131 8.33 26.37 1.77
CA LEU A 131 7.39 27.46 2.06
C LEU A 131 8.05 28.84 1.98
N SER A 132 9.27 28.99 2.50
CA SER A 132 9.95 30.29 2.43
C SER A 132 10.22 30.77 1.01
N LYS A 133 10.39 29.85 0.04
CA LYS A 133 10.51 30.18 -1.38
C LYS A 133 9.20 30.62 -2.01
N CYS A 134 8.07 30.28 -1.38
CA CYS A 134 6.74 30.63 -1.87
C CYS A 134 6.24 31.96 -1.30
N VAL A 135 6.97 32.58 -0.38
CA VAL A 135 6.59 33.87 0.20
C VAL A 135 6.93 34.98 -0.80
N VAL A 136 5.92 35.80 -1.12
CA VAL A 136 6.05 37.00 -1.95
C VAL A 136 5.72 38.20 -1.08
N VAL A 137 6.55 39.24 -1.15
CA VAL A 137 6.29 40.51 -0.47
C VAL A 137 5.49 41.40 -1.43
N THR A 138 4.34 41.86 -0.97
CA THR A 138 3.47 42.83 -1.64
C THR A 138 3.35 44.09 -0.80
N ASP A 139 2.75 45.15 -1.35
CA ASP A 139 2.48 46.40 -0.62
C ASP A 139 1.60 46.17 0.63
N SER A 140 0.80 45.10 0.60
CA SER A 140 -0.10 44.69 1.68
C SER A 140 0.51 43.70 2.68
N GLY A 141 1.80 43.37 2.55
CA GLY A 141 2.54 42.48 3.45
C GLY A 141 3.13 41.24 2.75
N ALA A 142 3.54 40.25 3.54
CA ALA A 142 4.06 38.99 3.00
C ALA A 142 2.91 37.99 2.80
N VAL A 143 2.83 37.37 1.63
CA VAL A 143 1.79 36.40 1.26
C VAL A 143 2.40 35.11 0.70
N LEU A 144 1.69 34.00 0.85
CA LEU A 144 2.09 32.72 0.27
C LEU A 144 1.53 32.59 -1.16
N SER A 145 2.42 32.54 -2.15
CA SER A 145 2.06 32.36 -3.56
C SER A 145 1.75 30.91 -3.89
N GLY A 146 0.48 30.62 -4.17
CA GLY A 146 0.02 29.32 -4.69
C GLY A 146 0.67 28.95 -6.03
N LYS A 147 0.98 29.93 -6.89
CA LYS A 147 1.66 29.68 -8.17
C LYS A 147 3.08 29.13 -7.96
N ILE A 148 3.85 29.77 -7.09
CA ILE A 148 5.22 29.32 -6.77
C ILE A 148 5.16 27.97 -6.07
N TRP A 149 4.21 27.79 -5.15
CA TRP A 149 3.97 26.51 -4.47
C TRP A 149 3.76 25.35 -5.44
N LYS A 150 2.89 25.54 -6.45
CA LYS A 150 2.64 24.53 -7.49
C LYS A 150 3.89 24.22 -8.32
N SER A 151 4.63 25.26 -8.75
CA SER A 151 5.86 25.09 -9.53
C SER A 151 6.93 24.29 -8.77
N ILE A 152 7.15 24.59 -7.49
CA ILE A 152 8.11 23.83 -6.67
C ILE A 152 7.69 22.37 -6.54
N ASN A 153 6.41 22.09 -6.29
CA ASN A 153 5.92 20.71 -6.16
C ASN A 153 5.98 19.94 -7.50
N ALA A 154 5.71 20.61 -8.63
CA ALA A 154 5.89 20.01 -9.96
C ALA A 154 7.36 19.58 -10.16
N ASN A 155 8.30 20.48 -9.89
CA ASN A 155 9.73 20.21 -10.06
C ASN A 155 10.25 19.09 -9.14
N LEU A 156 9.73 18.97 -7.92
CA LEU A 156 10.11 17.90 -6.99
C LEU A 156 9.59 16.52 -7.44
N ASN A 157 8.40 16.46 -8.01
CA ASN A 157 7.77 15.20 -8.42
C ASN A 157 8.23 14.71 -9.80
N CYS A 158 8.52 15.64 -10.73
CA CYS A 158 8.95 15.31 -12.10
C CYS A 158 10.17 14.39 -12.18
N LYS A 159 11.07 14.40 -11.17
CA LYS A 159 12.26 13.52 -11.17
C LYS A 159 11.93 12.02 -11.06
N LYS A 160 10.76 11.67 -10.52
CA LYS A 160 10.35 10.26 -10.32
C LYS A 160 9.14 9.87 -11.14
N MET A 161 8.25 10.83 -11.39
CA MET A 161 7.03 10.62 -12.12
C MET A 161 6.67 11.91 -12.86
N PRO A 162 6.67 11.90 -14.21
CA PRO A 162 6.34 13.09 -14.97
C PRO A 162 4.88 13.48 -14.72
N VAL A 163 4.67 14.75 -14.40
CA VAL A 163 3.36 15.34 -14.09
C VAL A 163 3.16 16.62 -14.89
N LYS A 164 1.90 16.93 -15.21
CA LYS A 164 1.45 18.20 -15.79
C LYS A 164 0.65 18.99 -14.76
N VAL A 165 0.61 20.31 -14.91
CA VAL A 165 -0.22 21.17 -14.06
C VAL A 165 -1.67 21.09 -14.56
N ASN A 166 -2.61 20.74 -13.69
CA ASN A 166 -4.04 20.68 -13.98
C ASN A 166 -4.81 21.48 -12.91
N GLY A 167 -5.07 22.75 -13.20
CA GLY A 167 -5.71 23.66 -12.25
C GLY A 167 -4.92 23.79 -10.92
N PRO A 168 -5.53 23.43 -9.76
CA PRO A 168 -4.83 23.41 -8.47
C PRO A 168 -3.98 22.15 -8.24
N CYS A 169 -4.15 21.12 -9.07
CA CYS A 169 -3.52 19.82 -8.92
C CYS A 169 -2.30 19.65 -9.84
N LEU A 170 -1.50 18.64 -9.54
CA LEU A 170 -0.54 18.06 -10.48
C LEU A 170 -1.08 16.70 -10.92
N THR A 171 -1.22 16.49 -12.22
CA THR A 171 -1.78 15.25 -12.78
C THR A 171 -0.67 14.47 -13.44
N THR A 172 -0.66 13.15 -13.32
CA THR A 172 0.25 12.30 -14.09
C THR A 172 0.02 12.46 -15.60
N LEU A 173 1.04 12.22 -16.43
CA LEU A 173 0.86 12.39 -17.88
C LEU A 173 -0.21 11.47 -18.49
N ASP A 174 -0.52 10.35 -17.84
CA ASP A 174 -1.55 9.40 -18.23
C ASP A 174 -2.93 9.67 -17.60
N ASP A 175 -3.10 10.82 -16.91
CA ASP A 175 -4.34 11.23 -16.25
C ASP A 175 -4.89 10.20 -15.24
N SER A 176 -4.00 9.36 -14.69
CA SER A 176 -4.39 8.31 -13.76
C SER A 176 -4.40 8.73 -12.29
N ILE A 177 -3.64 9.77 -11.94
CA ILE A 177 -3.47 10.25 -10.56
C ILE A 177 -3.40 11.78 -10.53
N ASP A 178 -4.22 12.36 -9.67
CA ASP A 178 -4.24 13.78 -9.34
C ASP A 178 -3.64 14.03 -7.96
N PHE A 179 -2.70 14.97 -7.87
CA PHE A 179 -2.05 15.38 -6.63
C PHE A 179 -2.48 16.78 -6.22
N ALA A 180 -3.20 16.85 -5.11
CA ALA A 180 -3.53 18.08 -4.41
C ALA A 180 -2.51 18.33 -3.29
N PHE A 181 -2.16 19.60 -3.07
CA PHE A 181 -1.31 20.03 -1.95
C PHE A 181 -2.07 21.05 -1.12
N ALA A 182 -2.10 20.81 0.19
CA ALA A 182 -2.89 21.62 1.09
C ALA A 182 -2.14 21.96 2.38
N LEU A 183 -2.61 23.02 3.03
CA LEU A 183 -2.18 23.44 4.36
C LEU A 183 -3.27 23.11 5.37
N GLN A 184 -2.87 22.60 6.54
CA GLN A 184 -3.78 22.32 7.64
C GLN A 184 -4.25 23.63 8.29
N CYS A 185 -5.58 23.80 8.38
CA CYS A 185 -6.21 24.87 9.14
C CYS A 185 -7.01 24.29 10.31
N HIS A 186 -6.85 24.87 11.50
CA HIS A 186 -7.52 24.41 12.74
C HIS A 186 -8.91 25.00 12.96
N ASN A 187 -9.30 25.98 12.15
CA ASN A 187 -10.60 26.64 12.27
C ASN A 187 -11.24 26.76 10.89
N TRP A 188 -12.56 26.62 10.84
CA TRP A 188 -13.33 26.93 9.65
C TRP A 188 -13.24 28.43 9.33
N ALA A 189 -13.26 28.74 8.03
CA ALA A 189 -13.42 30.10 7.53
C ALA A 189 -14.77 30.70 8.00
N GLY A 190 -14.83 32.01 8.29
CA GLY A 190 -16.07 32.69 8.69
C GLY A 190 -17.22 32.42 7.72
N ILE A 191 -16.91 32.43 6.43
CA ILE A 191 -17.86 32.18 5.35
C ILE A 191 -18.48 30.77 5.38
N ALA A 192 -17.77 29.78 5.91
CA ALA A 192 -18.24 28.40 5.99
C ALA A 192 -19.31 28.20 7.06
N TYR A 193 -19.45 29.11 8.03
CA TYR A 193 -20.47 28.98 9.07
C TYR A 193 -21.90 29.01 8.53
N SER A 194 -22.13 29.75 7.44
CA SER A 194 -23.42 29.76 6.74
C SER A 194 -23.86 28.36 6.28
N PHE A 195 -22.92 27.47 5.93
CA PHE A 195 -23.23 26.09 5.56
C PHE A 195 -23.72 25.27 6.76
N PHE A 196 -23.20 25.55 7.96
CA PHE A 196 -23.60 24.86 9.17
C PHE A 196 -24.94 25.37 9.72
N THR A 197 -25.29 26.65 9.47
CA THR A 197 -26.50 27.28 10.02
C THR A 197 -27.66 27.39 9.04
N ARG A 198 -27.47 27.08 7.74
CA ARG A 198 -28.57 27.11 6.77
C ARG A 198 -29.71 26.17 7.19
N SER A 199 -30.95 26.67 7.15
CA SER A 199 -32.15 25.85 7.36
C SER A 199 -32.24 24.75 6.30
N ARG A 200 -32.62 23.53 6.72
CA ARG A 200 -32.67 22.35 5.86
C ARG A 200 -34.06 21.73 5.95
N SER A 201 -34.73 21.65 4.80
CA SER A 201 -36.11 21.15 4.71
C SER A 201 -36.30 19.69 5.14
N SER A 202 -35.23 18.90 5.19
CA SER A 202 -35.26 17.46 5.49
C SER A 202 -34.50 17.05 6.74
N ASN A 203 -34.06 18.00 7.58
CA ASN A 203 -33.17 17.73 8.74
C ASN A 203 -31.91 16.92 8.38
N TRP A 204 -31.50 16.91 7.10
CA TRP A 204 -30.35 16.17 6.61
C TRP A 204 -29.18 17.11 6.25
N PRO A 205 -27.93 16.77 6.62
CA PRO A 205 -27.55 15.74 7.59
C PRO A 205 -28.04 16.08 9.00
N ALA A 206 -28.18 15.06 9.83
CA ALA A 206 -28.57 15.20 11.24
C ALA A 206 -27.65 16.18 11.99
N GLU A 207 -28.19 16.94 12.94
CA GLU A 207 -27.47 17.98 13.68
C GLU A 207 -26.18 17.44 14.33
N ILE A 208 -26.23 16.23 14.89
CA ILE A 208 -25.05 15.58 15.49
C ILE A 208 -23.93 15.35 14.47
N LEU A 209 -24.27 15.06 13.20
CA LEU A 209 -23.28 14.93 12.14
C LEU A 209 -22.70 16.28 11.73
N ILE A 210 -23.51 17.34 11.71
CA ILE A 210 -23.04 18.72 11.49
C ILE A 210 -22.05 19.11 12.58
N GLU A 211 -22.40 18.88 13.84
CA GLU A 211 -21.56 19.20 14.98
C GLU A 211 -20.26 18.37 14.95
N ASN A 212 -20.32 17.10 14.60
CA ASN A 212 -19.13 16.28 14.39
C ASN A 212 -18.22 16.83 13.28
N ILE A 213 -18.78 17.29 12.15
CA ILE A 213 -18.01 17.92 11.07
C ILE A 213 -17.39 19.25 11.55
N ARG A 214 -18.14 20.03 12.33
CA ARG A 214 -17.68 21.29 12.93
C ARG A 214 -16.50 21.04 13.90
N GLN A 215 -16.62 20.05 14.78
CA GLN A 215 -15.64 19.72 15.82
C GLN A 215 -14.40 18.99 15.31
N LYS A 216 -14.51 18.20 14.23
CA LYS A 216 -13.36 17.48 13.64
C LYS A 216 -12.23 18.41 13.21
N VAL A 217 -12.53 19.68 12.99
CA VAL A 217 -11.56 20.72 12.66
C VAL A 217 -10.84 21.27 13.90
N VAL A 218 -11.49 21.21 15.06
CA VAL A 218 -11.02 21.80 16.33
C VAL A 218 -10.29 20.77 17.22
N HIS A 219 -10.65 19.48 17.15
CA HIS A 219 -10.26 18.50 18.18
C HIS A 219 -9.58 17.19 17.76
N SER A 220 -9.28 16.92 16.49
CA SER A 220 -8.56 15.68 16.13
C SER A 220 -7.27 15.94 15.39
N SER A 221 -6.15 15.56 16.02
CA SER A 221 -4.81 15.61 15.46
C SER A 221 -4.59 14.59 14.32
N HIS A 222 -5.59 13.74 14.02
CA HIS A 222 -5.39 12.52 13.23
C HIS A 222 -6.55 12.11 12.28
N GLU A 223 -7.69 12.80 12.20
CA GLU A 223 -8.79 12.23 11.39
C GLU A 223 -9.45 13.09 10.32
N PHE A 224 -9.53 14.41 10.37
CA PHE A 224 -9.90 15.18 9.16
C PHE A 224 -9.46 16.63 9.32
N ASN A 225 -8.45 17.03 8.55
CA ASN A 225 -7.93 18.39 8.53
C ASN A 225 -8.60 19.19 7.41
N ILE A 226 -9.01 20.44 7.68
CA ILE A 226 -9.32 21.35 6.57
C ILE A 226 -8.04 21.58 5.80
N ALA A 227 -8.05 21.07 4.59
CA ALA A 227 -7.04 21.29 3.59
C ALA A 227 -7.39 22.57 2.83
N ILE A 228 -6.65 23.64 3.09
CA ILE A 228 -6.74 24.83 2.24
C ILE A 228 -5.85 24.58 1.02
N MET A 229 -6.46 24.44 -0.15
CA MET A 229 -5.73 24.53 -1.41
C MET A 229 -5.56 26.02 -1.76
N PRO A 230 -4.33 26.56 -1.77
CA PRO A 230 -4.11 27.92 -2.21
C PRO A 230 -4.33 28.02 -3.73
N LEU A 231 -5.57 28.33 -4.13
CA LEU A 231 -5.88 28.82 -5.48
C LEU A 231 -5.44 30.30 -5.53
N VAL A 232 -4.22 30.58 -6.01
CA VAL A 232 -3.71 31.96 -6.17
C VAL A 232 -3.24 32.19 -7.61
N ASN A 233 -3.60 33.37 -8.14
CA ASN A 233 -3.56 33.80 -9.54
C ASN A 233 -2.18 33.82 -10.22
N MET A 234 -2.19 33.74 -11.55
CA MET A 234 -1.05 33.61 -12.46
C MET A 234 -0.43 34.96 -12.91
N PHE A 235 0.73 35.39 -12.36
CA PHE A 235 1.71 36.25 -13.06
C PHE A 235 3.14 35.88 -12.61
N GLY A 236 4.14 35.97 -13.50
CA GLY A 236 5.38 35.16 -13.45
C GLY A 236 6.69 35.93 -13.34
N TYR A 237 7.72 35.26 -12.79
CA TYR A 237 9.14 35.37 -13.15
C TYR A 237 9.96 34.27 -12.43
N ASP A 238 10.99 33.73 -13.09
CA ASP A 238 11.96 32.70 -12.64
C ASP A 238 13.37 33.25 -12.93
N PRO A 239 14.42 33.01 -12.10
CA PRO A 239 15.28 31.86 -12.40
C PRO A 239 15.94 31.15 -11.18
N THR A 240 16.06 29.84 -11.32
CA THR A 240 17.24 28.97 -11.07
C THR A 240 17.42 28.15 -9.77
N ILE A 241 18.06 26.99 -10.01
CA ILE A 241 17.94 25.65 -9.41
C ILE A 241 19.26 25.23 -8.73
N THR A 242 19.21 24.34 -7.72
CA THR A 242 20.13 23.19 -7.36
C THR A 242 20.20 22.97 -5.83
N GLU A 243 20.61 21.85 -5.20
CA GLU A 243 20.42 20.39 -5.30
C GLU A 243 20.82 19.75 -3.91
N ILE A 244 20.42 18.47 -3.63
CA ILE A 244 21.04 17.43 -2.72
C ILE A 244 20.63 17.21 -1.22
N VAL A 245 19.92 16.08 -1.00
CA VAL A 245 19.99 14.90 -0.05
C VAL A 245 20.41 15.00 1.45
N GLY A 246 19.62 14.35 2.36
CA GLY A 246 20.17 13.59 3.52
C GLY A 246 19.36 13.42 4.85
N ASN A 247 18.65 12.28 5.01
CA ASN A 247 18.39 11.38 6.18
C ASN A 247 18.00 11.80 7.66
N LYS A 248 16.86 11.20 8.11
CA LYS A 248 16.57 10.36 9.34
C LYS A 248 16.03 10.91 10.71
N HIS A 249 14.89 10.29 11.11
CA HIS A 249 14.43 9.80 12.47
C HIS A 249 13.91 10.82 13.54
N PHE A 250 12.94 10.63 14.47
CA PHE A 250 12.12 9.51 15.04
C PHE A 250 10.86 10.04 15.85
N ASP A 251 9.81 9.21 16.05
CA ASP A 251 8.79 8.95 17.14
C ASP A 251 7.69 9.85 17.80
N LEU A 252 6.54 9.18 18.11
CA LEU A 252 5.39 9.43 19.04
C LEU A 252 4.09 10.01 18.43
N CYS A 253 2.84 9.60 18.76
CA CYS A 253 2.22 8.55 19.62
C CYS A 253 0.71 8.34 19.26
N VAL A 254 0.06 7.37 19.93
CA VAL A 254 -1.17 6.55 19.69
C VAL A 254 -2.51 7.21 20.17
N ASP A 255 -3.72 6.90 19.66
CA ASP A 255 -4.80 5.96 20.16
C ASP A 255 -6.15 6.36 19.48
N LYS A 256 -7.18 5.55 19.13
CA LYS A 256 -7.88 4.42 19.80
C LYS A 256 -9.02 3.83 18.90
N VAL A 257 -9.59 2.69 19.34
CA VAL A 257 -11.00 2.19 19.24
C VAL A 257 -11.23 0.87 18.48
N SER A 258 -11.71 -0.09 19.26
CA SER A 258 -12.18 -1.44 18.94
C SER A 258 -13.71 -1.54 18.95
N ASN A 259 -14.24 -2.49 18.14
CA ASN A 259 -15.40 -3.39 18.37
C ASN A 259 -16.26 -3.51 17.12
N PHE A 260 -16.38 -4.70 16.50
CA PHE A 260 -17.60 -5.14 15.79
C PHE A 260 -17.61 -6.65 15.48
N ASP A 261 -18.82 -7.21 15.47
CA ASP A 261 -19.21 -8.62 15.50
C ASP A 261 -19.64 -9.20 14.12
N LEU A 262 -20.05 -10.47 14.06
CA LEU A 262 -19.33 -11.52 13.34
C LEU A 262 -20.25 -12.44 12.51
N SER A 263 -20.55 -12.15 11.23
CA SER A 263 -21.24 -13.19 10.39
C SER A 263 -21.07 -13.17 8.86
N ILE A 264 -20.23 -12.31 8.25
CA ILE A 264 -19.86 -12.43 6.82
C ILE A 264 -18.33 -12.45 6.68
N LYS A 265 -17.77 -13.62 7.03
CA LYS A 265 -16.42 -13.84 7.59
C LYS A 265 -15.30 -14.26 6.62
N THR A 266 -15.40 -14.24 5.29
CA THR A 266 -14.38 -14.95 4.47
C THR A 266 -13.50 -14.08 3.56
N ARG A 267 -13.96 -12.90 3.12
CA ARG A 267 -13.13 -11.96 2.34
C ARG A 267 -12.68 -10.76 3.17
N SER A 268 -13.55 -10.29 4.05
CA SER A 268 -13.34 -9.12 4.90
C SER A 268 -12.52 -9.45 6.14
N ILE A 269 -12.73 -10.62 6.75
CA ILE A 269 -11.85 -11.15 7.80
C ILE A 269 -10.46 -11.44 7.29
N TYR A 270 -10.21 -11.63 6.00
CA TYR A 270 -8.85 -11.94 5.54
C TYR A 270 -7.98 -10.68 5.38
N LEU A 271 -8.59 -9.58 4.91
CA LEU A 271 -7.96 -8.26 4.97
C LEU A 271 -7.89 -7.75 6.41
N LEU A 272 -8.95 -7.94 7.22
CA LEU A 272 -8.90 -7.73 8.66
C LEU A 272 -7.95 -8.69 9.38
N CYS A 273 -7.63 -9.89 8.91
CA CYS A 273 -6.62 -10.76 9.52
C CYS A 273 -5.23 -10.31 9.08
N LEU A 274 -5.04 -9.76 7.88
CA LEU A 274 -3.77 -9.14 7.49
C LEU A 274 -3.53 -7.82 8.26
N ILE A 275 -4.59 -7.07 8.55
CA ILE A 275 -4.57 -5.83 9.33
C ILE A 275 -4.49 -6.16 10.83
N CYS A 276 -5.37 -6.97 11.39
CA CYS A 276 -5.35 -7.43 12.77
C CYS A 276 -4.14 -8.32 13.08
N LEU A 277 -3.59 -9.17 12.21
CA LEU A 277 -2.27 -9.76 12.51
C LEU A 277 -1.17 -8.70 12.43
N SER A 278 -1.25 -7.70 11.56
CA SER A 278 -0.26 -6.62 11.59
C SER A 278 -0.37 -5.75 12.85
N GLU A 279 -1.59 -5.58 13.40
CA GLU A 279 -1.94 -4.80 14.58
C GLU A 279 -1.91 -5.61 15.88
N GLU A 280 -2.01 -6.92 15.87
CA GLU A 280 -1.83 -7.86 16.99
C GLU A 280 -0.35 -8.21 17.08
N ILE A 281 0.35 -8.39 15.96
CA ILE A 281 1.81 -8.40 15.96
C ILE A 281 2.33 -7.04 16.41
N ALA A 282 1.81 -5.92 15.91
CA ALA A 282 2.24 -4.60 16.37
C ALA A 282 1.78 -4.32 17.80
N GLY A 283 0.57 -4.68 18.19
CA GLY A 283 -0.05 -4.38 19.49
C GLY A 283 0.43 -5.30 20.61
N GLU A 284 0.52 -6.60 20.39
CA GLU A 284 1.06 -7.56 21.34
C GLU A 284 2.59 -7.42 21.48
N THR A 285 3.31 -7.02 20.41
CA THR A 285 4.73 -6.61 20.57
C THR A 285 4.89 -5.19 21.10
N PHE A 286 3.99 -4.23 20.86
CA PHE A 286 4.07 -2.86 21.39
C PHE A 286 3.74 -2.83 22.89
N TYR A 287 2.72 -3.57 23.32
CA TYR A 287 2.39 -3.78 24.73
C TYR A 287 3.53 -4.49 25.48
N ARG A 288 4.27 -5.39 24.81
CA ARG A 288 5.48 -6.04 25.36
C ARG A 288 6.80 -5.36 24.95
N SER A 289 6.79 -4.24 24.21
CA SER A 289 7.98 -3.62 23.58
C SER A 289 8.86 -2.83 24.53
N HIS A 290 8.39 -2.63 25.77
CA HIS A 290 9.20 -2.06 26.85
C HIS A 290 10.31 -3.01 27.31
N GLN A 291 10.33 -4.27 26.85
CA GLN A 291 11.48 -5.16 26.97
C GLN A 291 12.36 -5.11 25.71
N LYS A 292 13.67 -4.86 25.89
CA LYS A 292 14.69 -4.74 24.82
C LYS A 292 14.70 -5.91 23.82
N SER A 293 14.22 -7.10 24.20
CA SER A 293 14.13 -8.29 23.34
C SER A 293 13.10 -8.14 22.20
N ASN A 294 12.03 -7.35 22.38
CA ASN A 294 10.92 -7.27 21.43
C ASN A 294 11.13 -6.28 20.28
N LYS A 295 11.96 -5.24 20.47
CA LYS A 295 12.33 -4.31 19.38
C LYS A 295 13.06 -5.04 18.24
N LYS A 296 13.86 -6.06 18.57
CA LYS A 296 14.54 -6.92 17.59
C LYS A 296 13.52 -7.75 16.81
N ASN A 297 12.54 -8.36 17.50
CA ASN A 297 11.48 -9.14 16.87
C ASN A 297 10.58 -8.29 15.98
N TYR A 298 10.17 -7.10 16.41
CA TYR A 298 9.39 -6.15 15.59
C TYR A 298 10.16 -5.72 14.34
N SER A 299 11.44 -5.32 14.50
CA SER A 299 12.30 -4.97 13.36
C SER A 299 12.45 -6.14 12.38
N LEU A 300 12.57 -7.37 12.90
CA LEU A 300 12.60 -8.59 12.09
C LEU A 300 11.28 -8.77 11.33
N ARG A 301 10.13 -8.76 12.03
CA ARG A 301 8.80 -8.97 11.43
C ARG A 301 8.48 -7.92 10.38
N ARG A 302 8.73 -6.63 10.65
CA ARG A 302 8.60 -5.54 9.67
C ARG A 302 9.46 -5.76 8.42
N LYS A 303 10.68 -6.27 8.59
CA LYS A 303 11.61 -6.53 7.49
C LYS A 303 11.15 -7.68 6.57
N TRP A 304 10.40 -8.65 7.09
CA TRP A 304 9.85 -9.76 6.30
C TRP A 304 8.46 -9.45 5.72
N PHE A 305 7.58 -8.89 6.55
CA PHE A 305 6.16 -8.79 6.26
C PHE A 305 5.85 -7.70 5.23
N CYS A 306 6.47 -6.51 5.34
CA CYS A 306 6.21 -5.43 4.39
C CYS A 306 6.64 -5.79 2.95
N PRO A 307 7.84 -6.37 2.70
CA PRO A 307 8.20 -6.85 1.37
C PRO A 307 7.34 -8.01 0.87
N ALA A 308 6.80 -8.85 1.76
CA ALA A 308 5.89 -9.93 1.38
C ALA A 308 4.53 -9.38 0.89
N ILE A 309 3.98 -8.37 1.56
CA ILE A 309 2.76 -7.66 1.12
C ILE A 309 3.00 -6.88 -0.19
N ILE A 310 4.14 -6.21 -0.33
CA ILE A 310 4.46 -5.53 -1.59
C ILE A 310 4.63 -6.55 -2.73
N ALA A 311 5.17 -7.73 -2.43
CA ALA A 311 5.30 -8.81 -3.39
C ALA A 311 3.92 -9.39 -3.80
N THR A 312 2.95 -9.53 -2.90
CA THR A 312 1.59 -10.02 -3.27
C THR A 312 0.90 -9.10 -4.26
N TYR A 313 1.21 -7.80 -4.26
CA TYR A 313 0.69 -6.84 -5.23
C TYR A 313 1.30 -7.01 -6.63
N LYS A 314 2.57 -7.44 -6.71
CA LYS A 314 3.31 -7.58 -7.99
C LYS A 314 3.22 -8.97 -8.60
N ASP A 315 3.17 -9.98 -7.75
CA ASP A 315 3.02 -11.39 -8.10
C ASP A 315 2.23 -12.05 -6.97
N SER A 316 0.95 -12.31 -7.25
CA SER A 316 0.03 -12.81 -6.25
C SER A 316 0.58 -14.08 -5.61
N LEU A 317 1.10 -15.03 -6.40
CA LEU A 317 1.51 -16.31 -5.84
C LEU A 317 2.79 -16.21 -5.03
N SER A 318 3.84 -15.54 -5.54
CA SER A 318 5.11 -15.47 -4.77
C SER A 318 4.98 -14.62 -3.51
N GLY A 319 4.13 -13.60 -3.52
CA GLY A 319 3.77 -12.88 -2.30
C GLY A 319 3.10 -13.78 -1.27
N TRP A 320 2.09 -14.56 -1.67
CA TRP A 320 1.41 -15.49 -0.76
C TRP A 320 2.35 -16.55 -0.23
N LEU A 321 3.26 -17.07 -1.06
CA LEU A 321 4.28 -18.02 -0.64
C LEU A 321 5.24 -17.44 0.41
N ARG A 322 5.61 -16.15 0.31
CA ARG A 322 6.44 -15.48 1.32
C ARG A 322 5.71 -15.32 2.65
N ILE A 323 4.43 -14.97 2.61
CA ILE A 323 3.60 -14.86 3.82
C ILE A 323 3.43 -16.26 4.46
N ALA A 324 3.15 -17.29 3.65
CA ALA A 324 3.06 -18.66 4.14
C ALA A 324 4.38 -19.17 4.75
N LEU A 325 5.53 -18.89 4.12
CA LEU A 325 6.84 -19.20 4.67
C LEU A 325 7.08 -18.48 6.01
N TYR A 326 6.67 -17.23 6.13
CA TYR A 326 6.76 -16.50 7.39
C TYR A 326 6.02 -17.25 8.50
N PHE A 327 4.77 -17.67 8.25
CA PHE A 327 3.99 -18.46 9.21
C PHE A 327 4.64 -19.83 9.50
N TYR A 328 5.12 -20.53 8.48
CA TYR A 328 5.84 -21.80 8.63
C TYR A 328 7.06 -21.67 9.55
N PHE A 329 7.92 -20.68 9.34
CA PHE A 329 9.11 -20.47 10.17
C PHE A 329 8.80 -20.06 11.62
N HIS A 330 7.60 -19.51 11.86
CA HIS A 330 7.12 -19.22 13.21
C HIS A 330 6.29 -20.35 13.81
N LYS A 331 6.30 -21.54 13.19
CA LYS A 331 5.56 -22.73 13.61
C LYS A 331 4.04 -22.54 13.65
N GLN A 332 3.52 -21.58 12.87
CA GLN A 332 2.10 -21.28 12.69
C GLN A 332 1.60 -22.01 11.44
N TYR A 333 1.57 -23.35 11.50
CA TYR A 333 1.39 -24.19 10.31
C TYR A 333 -0.03 -24.12 9.73
N ASN A 334 -1.06 -23.98 10.57
CA ASN A 334 -2.45 -23.86 10.12
C ASN A 334 -2.68 -22.54 9.37
N GLU A 335 -2.07 -21.45 9.84
CA GLU A 335 -2.09 -20.14 9.21
C GLU A 335 -1.34 -20.18 7.88
N ALA A 336 -0.17 -20.83 7.85
CA ALA A 336 0.57 -21.07 6.60
C ALA A 336 -0.28 -21.83 5.58
N ILE A 337 -0.95 -22.92 5.98
CA ILE A 337 -1.86 -23.69 5.12
C ILE A 337 -3.03 -22.83 4.61
N THR A 338 -3.62 -22.02 5.49
CA THR A 338 -4.72 -21.10 5.13
C THR A 338 -4.28 -20.10 4.05
N VAL A 339 -3.09 -19.49 4.24
CA VAL A 339 -2.50 -18.58 3.24
C VAL A 339 -2.21 -19.30 1.91
N LEU A 340 -1.66 -20.51 1.95
CA LEU A 340 -1.36 -21.30 0.74
C LEU A 340 -2.63 -21.68 -0.02
N ASN A 341 -3.67 -22.13 0.69
CA ASN A 341 -4.95 -22.47 0.08
C ASN A 341 -5.60 -21.24 -0.55
N TYR A 342 -5.52 -20.09 0.11
CA TYR A 342 -5.99 -18.84 -0.45
C TYR A 342 -5.20 -18.42 -1.70
N GLY A 343 -3.87 -18.48 -1.64
CA GLY A 343 -2.99 -18.20 -2.78
C GLY A 343 -3.33 -19.10 -3.97
N ARG A 344 -3.61 -20.39 -3.72
CA ARG A 344 -4.07 -21.35 -4.74
C ARG A 344 -5.42 -20.97 -5.35
N LEU A 345 -6.40 -20.58 -4.53
CA LEU A 345 -7.74 -20.21 -5.01
C LEU A 345 -7.76 -18.88 -5.77
N THR A 346 -6.86 -17.97 -5.44
CA THR A 346 -6.80 -16.62 -6.04
C THR A 346 -5.90 -16.50 -7.26
N CYS A 347 -5.01 -17.47 -7.47
CA CYS A 347 -4.18 -17.57 -8.66
C CYS A 347 -4.98 -18.23 -9.79
N THR A 348 -5.55 -17.40 -10.65
CA THR A 348 -6.02 -17.85 -11.97
C THR A 348 -4.82 -18.21 -12.83
N VAL A 349 -5.05 -19.05 -13.85
CA VAL A 349 -4.04 -19.41 -14.86
C VAL A 349 -3.37 -18.13 -15.41
N GLU A 350 -4.15 -17.09 -15.72
CA GLU A 350 -3.67 -15.78 -16.17
C GLU A 350 -2.72 -15.08 -15.17
N LYS A 351 -2.97 -15.20 -13.86
CA LYS A 351 -2.11 -14.62 -12.82
C LYS A 351 -0.82 -15.40 -12.60
N LEU A 352 -0.78 -16.67 -12.97
CA LEU A 352 0.45 -17.47 -12.94
C LEU A 352 1.43 -17.06 -14.06
N PHE A 353 0.93 -16.48 -15.16
CA PHE A 353 1.70 -16.16 -16.36
C PHE A 353 1.98 -14.67 -16.59
N THR A 354 1.42 -13.76 -15.78
CA THR A 354 1.64 -12.30 -15.92
C THR A 354 3.06 -11.83 -15.55
N PHE A 355 3.92 -12.75 -15.14
CA PHE A 355 5.32 -12.50 -14.80
C PHE A 355 6.21 -12.39 -16.05
N ASN A 356 5.87 -11.51 -17.02
CA ASN A 356 6.85 -10.92 -17.97
C ASN A 356 6.30 -9.98 -19.08
N LEU A 357 5.02 -9.59 -19.08
CA LEU A 357 4.48 -8.85 -20.23
C LEU A 357 4.85 -7.35 -20.31
N ARG A 358 5.71 -6.82 -19.44
CA ARG A 358 6.12 -5.40 -19.54
C ARG A 358 7.13 -5.11 -20.65
N ASP A 359 7.77 -6.13 -21.23
CA ASP A 359 8.75 -5.97 -22.32
C ASP A 359 8.31 -6.60 -23.66
N CYS A 360 7.05 -7.07 -23.79
CA CYS A 360 6.52 -7.64 -25.03
C CYS A 360 5.26 -6.87 -25.46
N THR A 361 5.43 -5.75 -26.16
CA THR A 361 4.33 -4.92 -26.67
C THR A 361 3.59 -5.48 -27.88
N ASP A 362 4.08 -6.55 -28.53
CA ASP A 362 3.60 -6.93 -29.87
C ASP A 362 3.02 -8.35 -30.00
N PHE A 363 2.26 -8.82 -29.01
CA PHE A 363 1.37 -9.97 -29.24
C PHE A 363 -0.04 -9.70 -28.75
N PHE A 364 -0.94 -9.48 -29.70
CA PHE A 364 -2.37 -9.61 -29.50
C PHE A 364 -2.67 -11.03 -29.02
N VAL A 365 -3.00 -11.19 -27.74
CA VAL A 365 -3.62 -12.42 -27.25
C VAL A 365 -5.07 -12.42 -27.71
N THR A 366 -5.32 -12.96 -28.89
CA THR A 366 -6.67 -13.44 -29.24
C THR A 366 -7.06 -14.46 -28.17
N ARG A 367 -8.18 -14.19 -27.47
CA ARG A 367 -8.76 -15.11 -26.48
C ARG A 367 -8.81 -16.52 -27.09
N PRO A 368 -8.26 -17.56 -26.43
CA PRO A 368 -8.39 -18.91 -26.96
C PRO A 368 -9.87 -19.32 -26.88
N PRO A 369 -10.38 -20.07 -27.87
CA PRO A 369 -11.72 -20.66 -27.80
C PRO A 369 -11.86 -21.52 -26.54
N LYS A 370 -13.06 -21.54 -25.95
CA LYS A 370 -13.38 -22.27 -24.70
C LYS A 370 -13.05 -23.77 -24.75
N GLU A 371 -12.89 -24.33 -25.95
CA GLU A 371 -12.62 -25.77 -26.18
C GLU A 371 -11.16 -26.18 -25.88
N ILE A 372 -10.19 -25.24 -25.82
CA ILE A 372 -8.78 -25.57 -25.54
C ILE A 372 -8.52 -25.81 -24.03
N LEU A 373 -9.44 -25.42 -23.15
CA LEU A 373 -9.30 -25.61 -21.70
C LEU A 373 -9.45 -27.08 -21.24
N GLN A 374 -9.77 -28.02 -22.14
CA GLN A 374 -10.00 -29.42 -21.78
C GLN A 374 -8.93 -30.41 -22.24
N ASN A 375 -7.90 -30.00 -23.00
CA ASN A 375 -6.84 -30.94 -23.41
C ASN A 375 -5.42 -30.39 -23.24
N ASN A 376 -4.56 -31.26 -22.69
CA ASN A 376 -3.15 -31.07 -22.36
C ASN A 376 -2.34 -30.38 -23.46
N ALA A 377 -2.08 -29.08 -23.31
CA ALA A 377 -1.14 -28.37 -24.17
C ALA A 377 0.22 -28.22 -23.47
N THR A 378 1.25 -28.82 -24.05
CA THR A 378 2.65 -28.61 -23.67
C THR A 378 3.19 -27.41 -24.42
N PHE A 379 3.50 -26.32 -23.72
CA PHE A 379 4.07 -25.12 -24.33
C PHE A 379 5.59 -25.06 -24.15
N LYS A 380 6.26 -24.75 -25.26
CA LYS A 380 7.68 -24.42 -25.36
C LYS A 380 7.83 -22.89 -25.31
N ASP A 381 8.85 -22.46 -24.58
CA ASP A 381 9.44 -21.12 -24.55
C ASP A 381 8.68 -20.01 -23.82
N ILE A 382 8.95 -19.89 -22.51
CA ILE A 382 8.85 -18.63 -21.76
C ILE A 382 10.10 -18.49 -20.87
N ARG A 383 11.00 -17.54 -21.21
CA ARG A 383 12.19 -17.23 -20.41
C ARG A 383 11.84 -16.25 -19.29
N LEU A 384 11.91 -16.70 -18.04
CA LEU A 384 11.74 -15.88 -16.83
C LEU A 384 13.07 -15.22 -16.40
N ARG A 385 13.12 -13.89 -16.29
CA ARG A 385 14.26 -13.12 -15.73
C ARG A 385 13.95 -12.68 -14.29
N THR A 386 14.98 -12.66 -13.45
CA THR A 386 14.86 -12.66 -11.98
C THR A 386 15.24 -11.32 -11.32
N MET A 387 14.46 -10.85 -10.33
CA MET A 387 14.76 -9.69 -9.46
C MET A 387 15.62 -10.04 -8.22
N ARG A 388 16.45 -9.08 -7.76
CA ARG A 388 17.51 -9.22 -6.71
C ARG A 388 17.13 -8.67 -5.31
N LYS A 389 17.74 -9.32 -4.29
CA LYS A 389 18.15 -8.94 -2.90
C LYS A 389 17.08 -8.66 -1.81
N PHE A 390 17.19 -9.39 -0.67
CA PHE A 390 17.45 -8.95 0.74
C PHE A 390 17.35 -10.14 1.73
N MET A 391 18.39 -10.45 2.56
CA MET A 391 18.34 -10.76 4.02
C MET A 391 19.55 -11.52 4.65
N LEU A 392 19.60 -11.54 6.00
CA LEU A 392 20.68 -11.95 6.92
C LEU A 392 20.27 -13.11 7.88
N ARG A 393 21.28 -13.80 8.44
CA ARG A 393 21.32 -15.07 9.24
C ARG A 393 20.62 -15.09 10.61
N PRO A 394 19.91 -16.18 10.97
CA PRO A 394 19.89 -16.78 12.30
C PRO A 394 20.90 -17.94 12.42
N GLU A 395 21.25 -18.33 13.64
CA GLU A 395 22.19 -19.42 13.93
C GLU A 395 21.54 -20.80 13.73
N PRO A 396 22.19 -21.72 13.00
CA PRO A 396 21.60 -23.01 12.66
C PRO A 396 21.77 -24.05 13.78
N LYS A 397 20.70 -24.80 14.05
CA LYS A 397 20.80 -26.19 14.52
C LYS A 397 20.30 -27.10 13.40
N THR A 398 20.98 -28.21 13.17
CA THR A 398 20.82 -29.12 12.02
C THR A 398 19.47 -29.83 12.01
N THR A 399 18.52 -29.34 11.21
CA THR A 399 17.28 -30.02 10.79
C THR A 399 16.89 -29.61 9.37
N ILE A 400 15.82 -30.20 8.80
CA ILE A 400 15.17 -29.87 7.50
C ILE A 400 15.03 -28.35 7.26
N GLU A 401 14.95 -27.56 8.33
CA GLU A 401 14.92 -26.09 8.32
C GLU A 401 16.17 -25.46 7.69
N THR A 402 17.33 -26.11 7.80
CA THR A 402 18.64 -25.58 7.34
C THR A 402 18.73 -25.50 5.82
N ASP A 403 18.19 -26.47 5.07
CA ASP A 403 18.26 -26.50 3.61
C ASP A 403 17.29 -25.48 2.96
N LEU A 404 16.08 -25.36 3.53
CA LEU A 404 15.11 -24.34 3.15
C LEU A 404 15.68 -22.95 3.44
N PHE A 405 16.35 -22.81 4.59
CA PHE A 405 17.02 -21.59 5.01
C PHE A 405 18.23 -21.25 4.12
N ILE A 406 19.09 -22.20 3.75
CA ILE A 406 20.22 -22.00 2.82
C ILE A 406 19.71 -21.55 1.45
N HIS A 407 18.58 -22.08 0.98
CA HIS A 407 17.94 -21.66 -0.26
C HIS A 407 17.43 -20.21 -0.20
N LEU A 408 16.90 -19.78 0.94
CA LEU A 408 16.35 -18.43 1.13
C LEU A 408 17.41 -17.38 1.54
N SER A 409 18.51 -17.81 2.17
CA SER A 409 19.58 -16.94 2.68
C SER A 409 20.72 -16.69 1.69
N ASN A 410 20.78 -17.43 0.58
CA ASN A 410 21.76 -17.21 -0.46
C ASN A 410 21.50 -15.88 -1.20
N LYS A 411 22.28 -14.86 -0.84
CA LYS A 411 22.11 -13.42 -1.15
C LYS A 411 21.94 -13.03 -2.63
N SER A 412 22.04 -13.94 -3.60
CA SER A 412 22.09 -13.63 -5.04
C SER A 412 21.08 -14.35 -5.93
N ARG A 413 20.27 -15.28 -5.42
CA ARG A 413 19.38 -16.09 -6.26
C ARG A 413 17.97 -15.97 -5.73
N ALA A 414 17.00 -15.61 -6.58
CA ALA A 414 15.60 -15.76 -6.20
C ALA A 414 15.31 -17.21 -5.82
N ILE A 415 14.15 -17.43 -5.21
CA ILE A 415 13.57 -18.76 -5.12
C ILE A 415 13.38 -19.22 -6.57
N LEU A 416 14.38 -19.92 -7.12
CA LEU A 416 14.31 -20.37 -8.51
C LEU A 416 13.49 -21.67 -8.55
N CYS A 417 12.26 -21.65 -8.06
CA CYS A 417 11.34 -22.77 -8.10
C CYS A 417 10.03 -22.30 -8.72
N PRO A 418 9.36 -23.11 -9.57
CA PRO A 418 8.02 -22.80 -10.03
C PRO A 418 7.09 -22.63 -8.82
N SER A 419 6.38 -21.51 -8.74
CA SER A 419 5.61 -21.13 -7.55
C SER A 419 4.58 -22.20 -7.13
N VAL A 420 4.00 -22.94 -8.08
CA VAL A 420 3.04 -24.02 -7.80
C VAL A 420 3.72 -25.23 -7.15
N VAL A 421 4.92 -25.61 -7.61
CA VAL A 421 5.72 -26.69 -7.00
C VAL A 421 6.07 -26.31 -5.56
N PHE A 422 6.52 -25.08 -5.37
CA PHE A 422 6.89 -24.59 -4.04
C PHE A 422 5.68 -24.47 -3.10
N LEU A 423 4.50 -24.10 -3.62
CA LEU A 423 3.24 -24.12 -2.87
C LEU A 423 2.95 -25.51 -2.31
N HIS A 424 2.95 -26.54 -3.16
CA HIS A 424 2.66 -27.91 -2.73
C HIS A 424 3.72 -28.44 -1.76
N TYR A 425 4.98 -28.05 -1.96
CA TYR A 425 6.05 -28.43 -1.05
C TYR A 425 5.90 -27.81 0.34
N ILE A 426 5.57 -26.51 0.45
CA ILE A 426 5.32 -25.88 1.77
C ILE A 426 4.08 -26.51 2.42
N GLN A 427 3.00 -26.78 1.66
CA GLN A 427 1.82 -27.47 2.21
C GLN A 427 2.19 -28.85 2.78
N PHE A 428 2.99 -29.63 2.04
CA PHE A 428 3.53 -30.90 2.52
C PHE A 428 4.31 -30.74 3.83
N LEU A 429 5.20 -29.75 3.91
CA LEU A 429 5.97 -29.49 5.13
C LEU A 429 5.07 -29.08 6.31
N CYS A 430 4.03 -28.26 6.08
CA CYS A 430 3.07 -27.89 7.12
C CYS A 430 2.32 -29.12 7.65
N PHE A 431 1.80 -29.98 6.77
CA PHE A 431 1.07 -31.18 7.19
C PHE A 431 1.98 -32.21 7.89
N TYR A 432 3.25 -32.28 7.49
CA TYR A 432 4.25 -33.11 8.18
C TYR A 432 4.44 -32.64 9.62
N GLN A 433 4.60 -31.34 9.83
CA GLN A 433 4.77 -30.76 11.16
C GLN A 433 3.51 -30.87 12.04
N LEU A 434 2.33 -30.92 11.42
CA LEU A 434 1.05 -31.13 12.11
C LEU A 434 0.72 -32.62 12.36
N ASN A 435 1.55 -33.56 11.89
CA ASN A 435 1.28 -35.01 11.90
C ASN A 435 -0.03 -35.42 11.21
N ASP A 436 -0.53 -34.62 10.25
CA ASP A 436 -1.71 -34.97 9.45
C ASP A 436 -1.31 -35.84 8.26
N MET A 437 -1.20 -37.15 8.50
CA MET A 437 -0.74 -38.12 7.49
C MET A 437 -1.64 -38.20 6.25
N THR A 438 -2.93 -37.90 6.39
CA THR A 438 -3.88 -37.92 5.28
C THR A 438 -3.61 -36.75 4.34
N GLN A 439 -3.56 -35.52 4.87
CA GLN A 439 -3.27 -34.34 4.06
C GLN A 439 -1.81 -34.30 3.57
N LEU A 440 -0.88 -34.87 4.34
CA LEU A 440 0.50 -35.09 3.92
C LEU A 440 0.58 -35.93 2.64
N ARG A 441 -0.13 -37.07 2.59
CA ARG A 441 -0.18 -37.94 1.40
C ARG A 441 -0.81 -37.22 0.21
N ILE A 442 -1.91 -36.48 0.43
CA ILE A 442 -2.57 -35.71 -0.63
C ILE A 442 -1.65 -34.61 -1.19
N SER A 443 -0.97 -33.87 -0.33
CA SER A 443 -0.04 -32.81 -0.76
C SER A 443 1.19 -33.37 -1.48
N LEU A 444 1.72 -34.53 -1.05
CA LEU A 444 2.78 -35.24 -1.77
C LEU A 444 2.34 -35.73 -3.15
N GLN A 445 1.14 -36.33 -3.26
CA GLN A 445 0.59 -36.75 -4.56
C GLN A 445 0.43 -35.56 -5.52
N ARG A 446 -0.04 -34.41 -5.02
CA ARG A 446 -0.13 -33.17 -5.81
C ARG A 446 1.24 -32.67 -6.25
N LEU A 447 2.22 -32.67 -5.35
CA LEU A 447 3.61 -32.32 -5.68
C LEU A 447 4.18 -33.26 -6.75
N HIS A 448 4.02 -34.56 -6.57
CA HIS A 448 4.44 -35.58 -7.54
C HIS A 448 3.81 -35.33 -8.90
N TRP A 449 2.48 -35.18 -8.95
CA TRP A 449 1.75 -34.96 -10.18
C TRP A 449 2.21 -33.68 -10.89
N THR A 450 2.44 -32.60 -10.14
CA THR A 450 2.92 -31.31 -10.68
C THR A 450 4.29 -31.46 -11.33
N VAL A 451 5.23 -32.13 -10.67
CA VAL A 451 6.60 -32.34 -11.18
C VAL A 451 6.62 -33.32 -12.35
N LYS A 452 5.91 -34.45 -12.24
CA LYS A 452 5.85 -35.49 -13.28
C LYS A 452 5.26 -34.95 -14.59
N ASN A 453 4.18 -34.18 -14.50
CA ASN A 453 3.50 -33.62 -15.67
C ASN A 453 4.11 -32.30 -16.17
N ASN A 454 5.15 -31.78 -15.51
CA ASN A 454 5.72 -30.45 -15.78
C ASN A 454 4.67 -29.33 -15.72
N TYR A 455 3.69 -29.45 -14.82
CA TYR A 455 2.62 -28.47 -14.70
C TYR A 455 3.18 -27.13 -14.21
N CYS A 456 3.09 -26.10 -15.06
CA CYS A 456 3.77 -24.81 -14.85
C CYS A 456 5.30 -24.92 -14.69
N ILE A 457 5.93 -25.93 -15.29
CA ILE A 457 7.39 -26.12 -15.31
C ILE A 457 7.85 -26.12 -16.77
N ASP A 458 8.64 -25.11 -17.16
CA ASP A 458 9.25 -25.08 -18.48
C ASP A 458 10.23 -26.28 -18.63
N ARG A 459 10.05 -27.04 -19.72
CA ARG A 459 10.75 -28.31 -20.00
C ARG A 459 12.26 -28.15 -20.12
N ILE A 460 12.73 -26.98 -20.57
CA ILE A 460 14.14 -26.72 -20.91
C ILE A 460 14.87 -26.02 -19.74
N SER A 461 14.17 -25.82 -18.63
CA SER A 461 14.53 -24.79 -17.70
C SER A 461 15.20 -25.32 -16.43
N PRO A 462 16.18 -24.60 -15.85
CA PRO A 462 16.87 -25.00 -14.62
C PRO A 462 15.92 -25.20 -13.42
N TRP A 463 14.68 -24.73 -13.53
CA TRP A 463 13.60 -24.92 -12.56
C TRP A 463 13.15 -26.38 -12.42
N LYS A 464 13.23 -27.19 -13.49
CA LYS A 464 12.80 -28.60 -13.44
C LYS A 464 13.69 -29.43 -12.53
N ASN A 465 15.00 -29.19 -12.56
CA ASN A 465 15.95 -29.80 -11.62
C ASN A 465 15.51 -29.56 -10.16
N ARG A 466 15.25 -28.30 -9.81
CA ARG A 466 14.88 -27.93 -8.44
C ARG A 466 13.52 -28.50 -8.03
N ALA A 467 12.57 -28.56 -8.97
CA ALA A 467 11.29 -29.20 -8.72
C ALA A 467 11.44 -30.70 -8.38
N CYS A 468 12.28 -31.42 -9.13
CA CYS A 468 12.65 -32.80 -8.82
C CYS A 468 13.37 -32.93 -7.46
N LEU A 469 14.22 -31.96 -7.10
CA LEU A 469 14.90 -31.93 -5.80
C LEU A 469 13.90 -31.81 -4.64
N TYR A 470 12.92 -30.89 -4.72
CA TYR A 470 11.89 -30.75 -3.70
C TYR A 470 11.04 -32.03 -3.55
N LEU A 471 10.68 -32.65 -4.67
CA LEU A 471 9.93 -33.92 -4.63
C LEU A 471 10.77 -35.06 -4.03
N SER A 472 12.04 -35.17 -4.40
CA SER A 472 12.98 -36.14 -3.82
C SER A 472 13.08 -35.98 -2.30
N ARG A 473 13.24 -34.74 -1.81
CA ARG A 473 13.26 -34.44 -0.38
C ARG A 473 11.95 -34.79 0.32
N ALA A 474 10.80 -34.51 -0.30
CA ALA A 474 9.51 -34.87 0.25
C ALA A 474 9.38 -36.39 0.45
N TYR A 475 9.82 -37.20 -0.52
CA TYR A 475 9.87 -38.66 -0.37
C TYR A 475 10.85 -39.13 0.71
N GLN A 476 12.02 -38.50 0.80
CA GLN A 476 13.01 -38.81 1.83
C GLN A 476 12.44 -38.58 3.24
N ILE A 477 11.72 -37.47 3.45
CA ILE A 477 11.11 -37.12 4.75
C ILE A 477 10.12 -38.19 5.24
N ILE A 478 9.42 -38.87 4.33
CA ILE A 478 8.45 -39.93 4.69
C ILE A 478 9.03 -41.35 4.60
N GLY A 479 10.33 -41.51 4.34
CA GLY A 479 11.01 -42.82 4.31
C GLY A 479 10.91 -43.61 2.99
N TYR A 480 10.58 -42.96 1.88
CA TYR A 480 10.43 -43.61 0.56
C TYR A 480 11.74 -43.48 -0.22
N GLU A 481 12.75 -44.25 0.20
CA GLU A 481 14.14 -44.08 -0.26
C GLU A 481 14.33 -44.36 -1.77
N LYS A 482 13.58 -45.32 -2.32
CA LYS A 482 13.65 -45.69 -3.74
C LYS A 482 13.19 -44.52 -4.62
N GLU A 483 12.02 -43.95 -4.31
CA GLU A 483 11.46 -42.80 -5.01
C GLU A 483 12.32 -41.55 -4.82
N ALA A 484 12.81 -41.32 -3.61
CA ALA A 484 13.72 -40.21 -3.32
C ALA A 484 14.98 -40.28 -4.19
N SER A 485 15.61 -41.45 -4.26
CA SER A 485 16.82 -41.70 -5.07
C SER A 485 16.57 -41.56 -6.56
N PHE A 486 15.42 -42.06 -7.04
CA PHE A 486 15.01 -41.90 -8.43
C PHE A 486 14.91 -40.42 -8.80
N TRP A 487 14.15 -39.61 -8.05
CA TRP A 487 13.96 -38.19 -8.37
C TRP A 487 15.24 -37.37 -8.20
N LEU A 488 16.13 -37.75 -7.27
CA LEU A 488 17.45 -37.14 -7.13
C LEU A 488 18.32 -37.40 -8.37
N SER A 489 18.33 -38.64 -8.89
CA SER A 489 19.05 -38.98 -10.13
C SER A 489 18.51 -38.20 -11.34
N VAL A 490 17.20 -37.94 -11.39
CA VAL A 490 16.56 -37.12 -12.43
C VAL A 490 17.03 -35.67 -12.31
N ALA A 491 17.03 -35.12 -11.09
CA ALA A 491 17.51 -33.76 -10.83
C ALA A 491 18.98 -33.61 -11.26
N GLN A 492 19.85 -34.56 -10.90
CA GLN A 492 21.27 -34.51 -11.24
C GLN A 492 21.50 -34.56 -12.76
N ARG A 493 20.84 -35.48 -13.48
CA ARG A 493 20.91 -35.54 -14.95
C ARG A 493 20.44 -34.25 -15.63
N LEU A 494 19.41 -33.59 -15.09
CA LEU A 494 18.97 -32.28 -15.59
C LEU A 494 19.99 -31.18 -15.33
N LYS A 495 20.71 -31.23 -14.19
CA LYS A 495 21.82 -30.32 -13.88
C LYS A 495 22.92 -30.44 -14.91
N ASP A 496 23.37 -31.66 -15.16
CA ASP A 496 24.52 -31.95 -16.02
C ASP A 496 24.22 -31.63 -17.49
N LYS A 497 22.95 -31.79 -17.92
CA LYS A 497 22.51 -31.31 -19.24
C LYS A 497 22.56 -29.79 -19.34
N SER A 498 22.08 -29.06 -18.33
CA SER A 498 22.05 -27.60 -18.35
C SER A 498 23.45 -26.96 -18.35
N SER A 499 24.45 -27.62 -17.76
CA SER A 499 25.84 -27.15 -17.78
C SER A 499 26.57 -27.42 -19.09
N LYS A 500 26.04 -28.30 -19.96
CA LYS A 500 26.63 -28.56 -21.29
C LYS A 500 26.10 -27.63 -22.37
N THR A 501 24.98 -26.95 -22.13
CA THR A 501 24.34 -26.02 -23.07
C THR A 501 24.69 -24.54 -22.79
N GLN A 502 25.44 -24.27 -21.72
CA GLN A 502 26.04 -22.98 -21.39
C GLN A 502 27.51 -23.01 -21.78
#